data_AF-A0A7Y3C171-F1
#
_entry.id   AF-A0A7Y3C171-F1
#
_cell.length_a   1.000
_cell.length_b   1.000
_cell.length_c   1.000
_cell.angle_alpha   90.00
_cell.angle_beta   90.00
_cell.angle_gamma   90.00
#
_symmetry.space_group_name_H-M   'P 1'
#
loop_
_entity.id
_entity.type
_entity.pdbx_description
1 polymer ?
#
loop_
_entity_poly.entity_id
_entity_poly.type
_entity_poly.pdbx_seq_one_letter_code
_entity_poly.pdbx_strand_id
1 'polypeptide(L)'
;QGISRSLFASMIPKHKSGEFFGFYSVFSRFAAVVGPALFGVIALSTGNSRNAIGFLVSFFVVGAIILYYVDVEEGRRQAAQAEAAFRVRETD
;
A
#
# COMPACT_ATOMS: atom_id res chain seq x y z
N GLN A 1 -12.97 -3.27 5.14
CA GLN A 1 -11.84 -3.80 4.36
C GLN A 1 -12.34 -4.07 2.94
N GLY A 2 -11.84 -3.35 1.93
CA GLY A 2 -12.37 -3.48 0.57
C GLY A 2 -11.84 -2.40 -0.38
N ILE A 3 -11.78 -1.15 0.08
CA ILE A 3 -11.45 0.02 -0.75
C ILE A 3 -9.97 0.05 -1.18
N SER A 4 -9.01 -0.16 -0.26
CA SER A 4 -7.59 -0.14 -0.61
C SER A 4 -7.21 -1.28 -1.59
N ARG A 5 -7.70 -2.50 -1.32
CA ARG A 5 -7.43 -3.65 -2.18
C ARG A 5 -8.07 -3.52 -3.56
N SER A 6 -9.32 -3.05 -3.64
CA SER A 6 -9.99 -2.85 -4.94
C SER A 6 -9.37 -1.70 -5.73
N LEU A 7 -8.95 -0.63 -5.07
CA LEU A 7 -8.23 0.48 -5.69
C LEU A 7 -6.89 0.02 -6.25
N PHE A 8 -6.09 -0.69 -5.45
CA PHE A 8 -4.81 -1.29 -5.86
C PHE A 8 -5.01 -2.26 -7.04
N ALA A 9 -6.02 -3.14 -6.97
CA ALA A 9 -6.34 -4.07 -8.04
C ALA A 9 -6.66 -3.37 -9.38
N SER A 10 -7.22 -2.15 -9.33
CA SER A 10 -7.54 -1.38 -10.54
C SER A 10 -6.29 -0.78 -11.22
N MET A 11 -5.17 -0.67 -10.52
CA MET A 11 -3.93 -0.03 -11.02
C MET A 11 -2.81 -1.03 -11.36
N ILE A 12 -3.08 -2.34 -11.34
CA ILE A 12 -2.07 -3.36 -11.66
C ILE A 12 -2.40 -4.07 -12.97
N PRO A 13 -1.38 -4.40 -13.80
CA PRO A 13 -1.59 -5.18 -15.00
C PRO A 13 -2.00 -6.62 -14.66
N LYS A 14 -2.93 -7.20 -15.42
CA LYS A 14 -3.54 -8.49 -15.09
C LYS A 14 -2.56 -9.64 -15.26
N HIS A 15 -1.75 -9.62 -16.32
CA HIS A 15 -0.73 -10.63 -16.58
C HIS A 15 0.35 -10.73 -15.49
N LYS A 16 0.54 -9.69 -14.65
CA LYS A 16 1.45 -9.72 -13.47
C LYS A 16 0.74 -9.61 -12.13
N SER A 17 -0.57 -9.73 -12.11
CA SER A 17 -1.38 -9.51 -10.90
C SER A 17 -0.91 -10.35 -9.70
N GLY A 18 -0.50 -11.61 -9.92
CA GLY A 18 0.03 -12.48 -8.86
C GLY A 18 1.29 -11.94 -8.19
N GLU A 19 2.21 -11.35 -8.95
CA GLU A 19 3.46 -10.76 -8.44
C GLU A 19 3.15 -9.51 -7.59
N PHE A 20 2.34 -8.59 -8.12
CA PHE A 20 1.92 -7.39 -7.40
C PHE A 20 1.12 -7.70 -6.12
N PHE A 21 0.21 -8.68 -6.16
CA PHE A 21 -0.50 -9.13 -4.96
C PHE A 21 0.41 -9.87 -3.97
N GLY A 22 1.43 -10.57 -4.46
CA GLY A 22 2.50 -11.14 -3.62
C GLY A 22 3.20 -10.06 -2.80
N PHE A 23 3.66 -8.99 -3.45
CA PHE A 23 4.25 -7.84 -2.77
C PHE A 23 3.27 -7.20 -1.77
N TYR A 24 2.04 -6.88 -2.21
CA TYR A 24 1.00 -6.31 -1.33
C TYR A 24 0.77 -7.17 -0.07
N SER A 25 0.75 -8.50 -0.22
CA SER A 25 0.56 -9.43 0.90
C SER A 25 1.72 -9.35 1.91
N VAL A 26 2.97 -9.38 1.42
CA VAL A 26 4.18 -9.26 2.26
C VAL A 26 4.17 -7.95 3.04
N PHE A 27 3.91 -6.83 2.37
CA PHE A 27 3.81 -5.51 3.02
C PHE A 27 2.68 -5.47 4.06
N SER A 28 1.53 -6.07 3.78
CA SER A 28 0.42 -6.11 4.74
C SER A 28 0.78 -6.90 6.01
N ARG A 29 1.50 -8.02 5.86
CA ARG A 29 1.98 -8.83 6.99
C ARG A 29 3.06 -8.09 7.77
N PHE A 30 3.97 -7.43 7.07
CA PHE A 30 4.99 -6.59 7.70
C PHE A 30 4.34 -5.47 8.53
N ALA A 31 3.38 -4.73 7.96
CA ALA A 31 2.64 -3.70 8.68
C ALA A 31 1.89 -4.25 9.90
N ALA A 32 1.30 -5.44 9.80
CA ALA A 32 0.59 -6.09 10.91
C ALA A 32 1.50 -6.50 12.07
N VAL A 33 2.78 -6.82 11.81
CA VAL A 33 3.76 -7.18 12.84
C VAL A 33 4.46 -5.92 13.38
N VAL A 34 4.89 -5.05 12.47
CA VAL A 34 5.71 -3.87 12.78
C VAL A 34 4.90 -2.78 13.46
N GLY A 35 3.63 -2.59 13.08
CA GLY A 35 2.75 -1.59 13.68
C GLY A 35 2.59 -1.76 15.20
N PRO A 36 2.12 -2.92 15.70
CA PRO A 36 2.04 -3.19 17.13
C PRO A 36 3.39 -3.16 17.83
N ALA A 37 4.46 -3.65 17.19
CA ALA A 37 5.81 -3.64 17.76
C ALA A 37 6.31 -2.20 17.99
N LEU A 38 6.22 -1.32 16.98
CA LEU A 38 6.57 0.09 17.11
C LEU A 38 5.68 0.80 18.13
N PHE A 39 4.37 0.54 18.11
CA PHE A 39 3.45 1.09 19.10
C PHE A 39 3.85 0.71 20.52
N GLY A 40 4.17 -0.57 20.75
CA GLY A 40 4.63 -1.07 22.06
C GLY A 40 5.92 -0.39 22.52
N VAL A 41 6.92 -0.28 21.65
CA VAL A 41 8.18 0.41 21.95
C VAL A 41 7.94 1.88 22.34
N ILE A 42 7.08 2.58 21.61
CA ILE A 42 6.80 4.00 21.84
C ILE A 42 5.96 4.19 23.11
N ALA A 43 4.98 3.31 23.34
CA ALA A 43 4.15 3.34 24.55
C ALA A 43 4.99 3.10 25.81
N LEU A 44 5.91 2.12 25.77
CA LEU A 44 6.84 1.84 26.86
C LEU A 44 7.84 2.98 27.07
N SER A 45 8.40 3.54 25.99
CA SER A 45 9.40 4.62 26.08
C SER A 45 8.81 5.93 26.57
N THR A 46 7.53 6.20 26.31
CA THR A 46 6.96 7.53 26.61
C THR A 46 6.29 7.59 27.99
N GLY A 47 5.97 6.45 28.61
CA GLY A 47 5.39 6.37 29.96
C GLY A 47 4.02 7.06 30.16
N ASN A 48 3.51 7.75 29.14
CA ASN A 48 2.26 8.52 29.14
C ASN A 48 1.49 8.25 27.84
N SER A 49 0.35 7.57 27.96
CA SER A 49 -0.47 7.10 26.83
C SER A 49 -0.90 8.21 25.86
N ARG A 50 -0.95 9.47 26.32
CA ARG A 50 -1.32 10.63 25.51
C ARG A 50 -0.34 10.89 24.35
N ASN A 51 0.95 10.66 24.57
CA ASN A 51 1.97 10.90 23.54
C ASN A 51 2.04 9.76 22.50
N ALA A 52 1.72 8.53 22.90
CA ALA A 52 1.65 7.38 21.99
C ALA A 52 0.55 7.57 20.92
N ILE A 53 -0.59 8.15 21.30
CA ILE A 53 -1.66 8.51 20.35
C ILE A 53 -1.17 9.60 19.38
N GLY A 54 -0.42 10.60 19.86
CA GLY A 54 0.17 11.64 19.02
C GLY A 54 1.11 11.09 17.95
N PHE A 55 1.92 10.09 18.29
CA PHE A 55 2.77 9.40 17.32
C PHE A 55 1.94 8.63 16.29
N LEU A 56 0.91 7.90 16.74
CA LEU A 56 0.02 7.15 15.84
C LEU A 56 -0.66 8.09 14.84
N VAL A 57 -1.21 9.21 15.31
CA VAL A 57 -1.82 10.24 14.46
C VAL A 57 -0.81 10.78 13.44
N SER A 58 0.42 11.07 13.88
CA SER A 58 1.49 11.53 12.97
C SER A 58 1.79 10.50 11.88
N PHE A 59 1.81 9.21 12.21
CA PHE A 59 2.01 8.13 11.25
C PHE A 59 0.87 8.06 10.20
N PHE A 60 -0.38 8.24 10.64
CA PHE A 60 -1.53 8.35 9.74
C PHE A 60 -1.45 9.57 8.83
N VAL A 61 -1.03 10.73 9.35
CA VAL A 61 -0.85 11.96 8.57
C VAL A 61 0.21 11.77 7.50
N VAL A 62 1.37 11.19 7.84
CA VAL A 62 2.42 10.87 6.87
C VAL A 62 1.91 9.92 5.80
N GLY A 63 1.20 8.86 6.18
CA GLY A 63 0.58 7.93 5.23
C GLY A 63 -0.45 8.61 4.32
N ALA A 64 -1.26 9.52 4.85
CA ALA A 64 -2.26 10.27 4.09
C ALA A 64 -1.61 11.25 3.08
N ILE A 65 -0.54 11.93 3.48
CA ILE A 65 0.23 12.82 2.59
C ILE A 65 0.84 12.01 1.44
N ILE A 66 1.43 10.84 1.72
CA ILE A 66 1.98 9.98 0.68
C ILE A 66 0.86 9.53 -0.28
N LEU A 67 -0.28 9.11 0.27
CA LEU A 67 -1.42 8.67 -0.55
C LEU A 67 -2.01 9.80 -1.39
N TYR A 68 -1.94 11.04 -0.93
CA TYR A 68 -2.42 12.22 -1.66
C TYR A 68 -1.66 12.45 -2.97
N TYR A 69 -0.39 12.06 -3.05
CA TYR A 69 0.42 12.18 -4.28
C TYR A 69 0.18 11.05 -5.29
N VAL A 70 -0.66 10.06 -4.97
CA VAL A 70 -0.93 8.94 -5.87
C VAL A 70 -1.95 9.34 -6.94
N ASP A 71 -1.50 9.38 -8.19
CA ASP A 71 -2.39 9.53 -9.34
C ASP A 71 -2.96 8.17 -9.76
N VAL A 72 -4.23 7.96 -9.39
CA VAL A 72 -4.94 6.71 -9.67
C VAL A 72 -5.21 6.52 -11.17
N GLU A 73 -5.49 7.60 -11.88
CA GLU A 73 -5.87 7.54 -13.29
C GLU A 73 -4.65 7.19 -14.15
N GLU A 74 -3.51 7.80 -13.84
CA GLU A 74 -2.25 7.46 -14.47
C GLU A 74 -1.84 6.01 -14.18
N GLY A 75 -2.02 5.53 -12.94
CA GLY A 75 -1.77 4.14 -12.59
C GLY A 75 -2.61 3.15 -13.41
N ARG A 76 -3.89 3.46 -13.64
CA ARG A 76 -4.77 2.66 -14.52
C ARG A 76 -4.33 2.68 -15.97
N ARG A 77 -3.92 3.84 -16.48
CA ARG A 77 -3.41 3.98 -17.86
C ARG A 77 -2.15 3.14 -18.07
N GLN A 78 -1.21 3.18 -17.12
CA GLN A 78 0.02 2.38 -17.19
C GLN A 78 -0.28 0.87 -17.13
N ALA A 79 -1.19 0.44 -16.27
CA ALA A 79 -1.63 -0.95 -16.22
C ALA A 79 -2.25 -1.42 -17.55
N ALA A 80 -3.10 -0.59 -18.16
CA ALA A 80 -3.72 -0.90 -19.44
C ALA A 80 -2.70 -0.95 -20.59
N GLN A 81 -1.73 -0.03 -20.62
CA GLN A 81 -0.65 -0.01 -21.62
C GLN A 81 0.25 -1.25 -21.50
N ALA A 82 0.61 -1.63 -20.27
CA ALA A 82 1.41 -2.83 -20.02
C ALA A 82 0.68 -4.10 -20.50
N GLU A 83 -0.63 -4.18 -20.29
CA GLU A 83 -1.46 -5.29 -20.77
C GLU A 83 -1.53 -5.33 -22.32
N ALA A 84 -1.71 -4.18 -22.96
CA ALA A 84 -1.73 -4.08 -24.42
C ALA A 84 -0.38 -4.48 -25.04
N ALA A 85 0.73 -4.02 -24.45
CA ALA A 85 2.08 -4.37 -24.90
C ALA A 85 2.39 -5.86 -24.73
N PHE A 86 1.92 -6.48 -23.66
CA PHE A 86 2.05 -7.93 -23.45
C PHE A 86 1.27 -8.71 -24.51
N ARG A 87 0.02 -8.33 -24.80
CA ARG A 87 -0.82 -9.02 -25.79
C ARG A 87 -0.26 -8.96 -27.21
N VAL A 88 0.34 -7.84 -27.61
CA VAL A 88 0.99 -7.70 -28.93
C VAL A 88 2.16 -8.68 -29.06
N ARG A 89 2.97 -8.84 -28.01
CA ARG A 89 4.12 -9.77 -27.99
C ARG A 89 3.74 -11.25 -28.01
N GLU A 90 2.52 -11.61 -27.58
CA GLU A 90 2.03 -13.00 -27.66
C GLU A 90 1.47 -13.34 -29.05
N THR A 91 1.19 -12.35 -29.90
CA THR A 91 0.56 -12.55 -31.21
C THR A 91 1.58 -12.62 -32.36
N ASP A 92 2.84 -12.22 -32.10
CA ASP A 92 4.01 -12.39 -32.98
C ASP A 92 4.77 -13.69 -32.66
#